data_AF-A0A959CZC9-F1
#
_entry.id   AF-A0A959CZC9-F1
#
_cell.length_a   1.000
_cell.length_b   1.000
_cell.length_c   1.000
_cell.angle_alpha   90.00
_cell.angle_beta   90.00
_cell.angle_gamma   90.00
#
_symmetry.space_group_name_H-M   'P 1'
#
loop_
_entity.id
_entity.type
_entity.pdbx_description
1 polymer ?
#
loop_
_entity_poly.entity_id
_entity_poly.type
_entity_poly.pdbx_seq_one_letter_code
_entity_poly.pdbx_strand_id
1 'polypeptide(L)' 'IRDYYERTGFKVGFKPAGGIRTAKQSLEWLILIKEELGNEWLNPELFRFGASSLLGDIERQLEHFVTGRYSASYRHPMS' A
#
# COMPACT_ATOMS: atom_id res chain seq x y z
N ILE A 1 12.11 -5.48 12.43
CA ILE A 1 10.86 -5.15 13.17
C ILE A 1 10.39 -6.36 13.96
N ARG A 2 10.19 -7.53 13.32
CA ARG A 2 9.91 -8.81 13.97
C ARG A 2 10.82 -9.07 15.18
N ASP A 3 12.13 -9.15 14.96
CA ASP A 3 13.11 -9.42 16.04
C ASP A 3 13.06 -8.41 17.18
N TYR A 4 12.76 -7.14 16.86
CA TYR A 4 12.62 -6.10 17.88
C TYR A 4 11.37 -6.34 18.72
N TYR A 5 10.24 -6.69 18.08
CA TYR A 5 9.01 -7.05 18.78
C TYR A 5 9.21 -8.30 19.64
N GLU A 6 9.83 -9.35 19.11
CA GLU A 6 10.09 -10.60 19.84
C GLU A 6 10.94 -10.37 21.10
N ARG A 7 11.89 -9.43 21.04
CA ARG A 7 12.77 -9.11 22.17
C ARG A 7 12.16 -8.16 23.20
N THR A 8 11.26 -7.27 22.79
CA THR A 8 10.82 -6.13 23.62
C THR A 8 9.32 -6.13 23.94
N GLY A 9 8.51 -6.86 23.17
CA GLY A 9 7.05 -6.78 23.19
C GLY A 9 6.49 -5.47 22.61
N PHE A 10 7.32 -4.52 22.15
CA PHE A 10 6.87 -3.23 21.65
C PHE A 10 6.63 -3.26 20.14
N LYS A 11 5.42 -2.83 19.71
CA LYS A 11 5.05 -2.77 18.30
C LYS A 11 5.52 -1.47 17.67
N VAL A 12 6.30 -1.57 16.59
CA VAL A 12 6.79 -0.42 15.82
C VAL A 12 6.14 -0.46 14.43
N GLY A 13 5.64 0.70 13.99
CA GLY A 13 5.05 0.85 12.67
C GLY A 13 6.09 0.91 11.54
N PHE A 14 5.67 0.56 10.33
CA PHE A 14 6.49 0.59 9.13
C PHE A 14 5.85 1.46 8.04
N LYS A 15 6.69 2.25 7.36
CA LYS A 15 6.25 3.13 6.28
C LYS A 15 7.16 2.98 5.06
N PRO A 16 6.87 2.11 4.09
CA PRO A 16 7.67 2.04 2.88
C PRO A 16 7.48 3.33 2.06
N ALA A 17 8.59 3.88 1.57
CA ALA A 17 8.59 5.12 0.80
C ALA A 17 9.49 4.99 -0.43
N GLY A 18 9.10 5.67 -1.50
CA GLY A 18 9.86 5.74 -2.76
C GLY A 18 9.44 4.66 -3.77
N GLY A 19 9.06 5.10 -4.98
CA GLY A 19 8.89 4.21 -6.14
C GLY A 19 7.64 3.32 -6.17
N ILE A 20 6.79 3.35 -5.13
CA ILE A 20 5.50 2.63 -5.13
C ILE A 20 4.51 3.44 -5.95
N ARG A 21 4.22 3.00 -7.17
CA ARG A 21 3.41 3.72 -8.14
C ARG A 21 2.14 2.98 -8.54
N THR A 22 2.08 1.66 -8.33
CA THR A 22 0.98 0.83 -8.81
C THR A 22 0.24 0.07 -7.71
N ALA A 23 -1.04 -0.23 -7.94
CA ALA A 23 -1.84 -1.08 -7.07
C ALA A 23 -1.23 -2.48 -6.87
N LYS A 24 -0.56 -3.02 -7.89
CA LYS A 24 0.14 -4.30 -7.76
C LYS A 24 1.30 -4.22 -6.76
N GLN A 25 2.12 -3.18 -6.84
CA GLN A 25 3.22 -2.98 -5.90
C GLN A 25 2.74 -2.77 -4.47
N SER A 26 1.58 -2.12 -4.27
CA SER A 26 1.02 -1.97 -2.92
C SER A 26 0.59 -3.31 -2.34
N LEU A 27 0.02 -4.23 -3.16
CA LEU A 27 -0.29 -5.59 -2.73
C LEU A 27 0.95 -6.39 -2.34
N GLU A 28 2.05 -6.27 -3.09
CA GLU A 28 3.32 -6.93 -2.76
C GLU A 28 3.82 -6.52 -1.37
N TRP A 29 3.72 -5.22 -1.03
CA TRP A 29 4.05 -4.73 0.31
C TRP A 29 3.10 -5.23 1.39
N LEU A 30 1.79 -5.24 1.14
CA LEU A 30 0.81 -5.76 2.10
C LEU A 30 1.04 -7.25 2.40
N ILE A 31 1.36 -8.04 1.37
CA ILE A 31 1.71 -9.45 1.52
C ILE A 31 2.97 -9.57 2.37
N LEU A 32 4.03 -8.83 2.05
CA LEU A 32 5.28 -8.87 2.81
C LEU A 32 5.05 -8.56 4.30
N ILE A 33 4.27 -7.52 4.61
CA ILE A 33 3.97 -7.16 6.01
C ILE A 33 3.14 -8.23 6.70
N LYS A 34 2.18 -8.84 5.99
CA LYS A 34 1.38 -9.92 6.53
C LYS A 34 2.23 -11.14 6.89
N GLU A 35 3.09 -11.57 5.98
CA GLU A 35 3.95 -12.74 6.19
C GLU A 35 5.03 -12.46 7.26
N GLU A 36 5.56 -11.23 7.28
CA GLU A 36 6.65 -10.88 8.18
C GLU A 36 6.21 -10.48 9.59
N LEU A 37 5.05 -9.85 9.74
CA LEU A 37 4.62 -9.23 11.00
C LEU A 37 3.21 -9.64 11.41
N GLY A 38 2.47 -10.35 10.56
CA GLY A 38 1.11 -10.80 10.83
C GLY A 38 0.05 -9.73 10.55
N ASN A 39 -1.22 -10.14 10.66
CA ASN A 39 -2.36 -9.27 10.36
C ASN A 39 -2.46 -8.04 11.28
N GLU A 40 -1.93 -8.12 12.51
CA GLU A 40 -2.00 -7.00 13.46
C GLU A 40 -1.27 -5.76 12.94
N TRP A 41 -0.27 -5.91 12.07
CA TRP A 41 0.45 -4.78 11.47
C TRP A 41 -0.26 -4.17 10.26
N LEU A 42 -1.31 -4.81 9.73
CA LEU A 42 -2.07 -4.33 8.57
C LEU A 42 -3.14 -3.29 8.97
N ASN A 43 -2.72 -2.26 9.69
CA ASN A 43 -3.59 -1.17 10.10
C ASN A 43 -2.87 0.20 9.96
N PRO A 44 -3.61 1.33 9.90
CA PRO A 44 -3.00 2.63 9.63
C PRO A 44 -2.02 3.16 10.70
N GLU A 45 -2.06 2.63 11.93
CA GLU A 45 -1.13 3.00 13.00
C GLU A 45 0.22 2.31 12.84
N LEU A 46 0.22 1.07 12.34
CA LEU A 46 1.41 0.22 12.20
C LEU A 46 1.91 0.07 10.77
N PHE A 47 1.13 0.46 9.76
CA PHE A 47 1.55 0.41 8.36
C PHE A 47 0.95 1.55 7.54
N ARG A 48 1.81 2.28 6.81
CA ARG A 48 1.38 3.34 5.89
C ARG A 48 2.22 3.40 4.62
N PHE A 49 1.60 3.68 3.48
CA PHE A 49 2.34 3.97 2.26
C PHE A 49 2.86 5.42 2.23
N GLY A 50 4.14 5.59 1.91
CA GLY A 50 4.73 6.86 1.51
C GLY A 50 4.79 6.96 -0.02
N ALA A 51 3.67 7.34 -0.64
CA ALA A 51 3.57 7.42 -2.10
C ALA A 51 2.82 8.68 -2.54
N SER A 52 3.23 9.26 -3.67
CA SER A 52 2.60 10.46 -4.25
C SER A 52 1.66 10.12 -5.42
N SER A 53 2.03 9.17 -6.28
CA SER A 53 1.25 8.82 -7.48
C SER A 53 0.39 7.56 -7.34
N LEU A 54 0.55 6.80 -6.26
CA LEU A 54 -0.14 5.52 -6.05
C LEU A 54 -1.67 5.66 -5.99
N LEU A 55 -2.18 6.75 -5.41
CA LEU A 55 -3.63 6.98 -5.27
C LEU A 55 -4.30 6.98 -6.65
N GLY A 56 -3.76 7.74 -7.60
CA GLY A 56 -4.34 7.82 -8.94
C GLY A 56 -4.31 6.48 -9.69
N ASP A 57 -3.33 5.61 -9.42
CA ASP A 57 -3.35 4.26 -9.99
C ASP A 57 -4.45 3.39 -9.39
N ILE A 58 -4.63 3.40 -8.07
CA ILE A 58 -5.68 2.65 -7.38
C ILE A 58 -7.07 3.11 -7.86
N GLU A 59 -7.30 4.41 -7.95
CA GLU A 59 -8.58 4.97 -8.44
C GLU A 59 -8.91 4.47 -9.85
N ARG A 60 -7.93 4.47 -10.77
CA ARG A 60 -8.13 3.97 -12.13
C ARG A 60 -8.44 2.47 -12.16
N GLN A 61 -7.77 1.67 -11.33
CA GLN A 61 -8.06 0.23 -11.23
C GLN A 61 -9.49 -0.02 -10.72
N LEU A 62 -9.95 0.76 -9.74
CA LEU A 62 -11.31 0.68 -9.22
C LEU A 62 -12.37 1.15 -10.24
N GLU A 63 -12.14 2.28 -10.93
CA GLU A 63 -13.05 2.74 -12.01
C GLU A 63 -13.16 1.68 -13.11
N HIS A 64 -12.02 1.09 -13.52
CA HIS A 64 -12.02 0.04 -14.52
C HIS A 64 -12.78 -1.21 -14.06
N PHE A 65 -12.55 -1.65 -12.81
CA PHE A 65 -13.25 -2.80 -12.25
C PHE A 65 -14.77 -2.62 -12.19
N VAL A 66 -15.24 -1.41 -11.85
CA VAL A 66 -16.68 -1.12 -11.73
C VAL A 66 -17.34 -0.86 -13.08
N THR A 67 -16.66 -0.18 -14.00
CA THR A 67 -17.28 0.33 -15.24
C THR A 67 -16.91 -0.46 -16.49
N GLY A 68 -15.88 -1.30 -16.44
CA GLY A 68 -15.29 -1.99 -17.59
C GLY A 68 -14.58 -1.07 -18.60
N ARG A 69 -14.45 0.23 -18.32
CA ARG A 69 -13.83 1.22 -19.21
C ARG A 69 -12.49 1.67 -18.63
N TYR A 70 -11.52 1.96 -19.49
CA TYR A 70 -10.30 2.63 -19.04
C TYR A 70 -10.63 4.09 -18.72
N SER A 71 -10.15 4.59 -17.57
CA SER A 71 -10.24 6.01 -17.23
C SER A 71 -9.70 6.86 -18.36
N ALA A 72 -10.47 7.86 -18.78
CA ALA A 72 -9.94 8.89 -19.67
C ALA A 72 -8.82 9.67 -18.97
N SER A 73 -7.78 10.06 -19.70
CA SER A 73 -6.59 10.74 -19.17
C SER A 73 -6.86 12.07 -18.48
N TYR A 74 -8.03 12.68 -18.72
CA TYR A 74 -8.46 13.93 -18.08
C TYR A 74 -9.23 13.74 -16.77
N ARG A 75 -9.71 12.53 -16.45
CA ARG A 75 -10.43 12.25 -15.20
C ARG A 75 -9.50 12.00 -14.02
N HIS A 76 -8.37 11.34 -14.28
CA HIS A 76 -7.28 11.16 -13.32
C HIS A 76 -6.00 11.66 -13.99
N PRO A 77 -5.49 12.86 -13.62
CA PRO A 77 -4.26 13.40 -14.20
C PRO A 77 -3.13 12.38 -14.05
N MET A 78 -2.39 12.11 -15.12
CA MET A 78 -1.13 11.37 -15.00
C MET A 78 -0.10 12.29 -14.35
N SER A 79 0.25 12.01 -13.09
CA SER A 79 1.40 12.63 -12.40
C SER A 79 2.71 11.99 -12.83
#